data_AF-A0A7J5Y8A6-F1
#
_entry.id   AF-A0A7J5Y8A6-F1
#
_cell.length_a   1.000
_cell.length_b   1.000
_cell.length_c   1.000
_cell.angle_alpha   90.00
_cell.angle_beta   90.00
_cell.angle_gamma   90.00
#
_symmetry.space_group_name_H-M   'P 1'
#
loop_
_entity.id
_entity.type
_entity.pdbx_description
1 polymer ?
#
loop_
_entity_poly.entity_id
_entity_poly.type
_entity_poly.pdbx_seq_one_letter_code
_entity_poly.pdbx_strand_id
1 'polypeptide(L)'
;MLNPQRSLSELPKMSAASQVERAVLEEEFNWLLKEEVHAVLKQLQDVLKEASRRFSMPTPGLESQLKQENFILGSSTMDQVKGVLTLQGEALTQADINLKVAKSSQVLHFQFREDKMWKLQQIQDARNHVNQALGLLGSRDESYHFKTGAEVNKLMDAVMLQLTRARNRLTTPASMTLPELATSGLMKMFTPPMPGDVMVNFYINLSKLCLTVYQLHVLPPNTTKLCQQLKDK
;
A
#
# COMPACT_ATOMS: atom_id res chain seq x y z
N MET A 1 -32.34 53.68 -52.79
CA MET A 1 -31.55 52.71 -51.99
C MET A 1 -32.25 52.53 -50.65
N LEU A 2 -32.17 51.32 -50.08
CA LEU A 2 -32.84 50.78 -48.88
C LEU A 2 -34.25 50.20 -49.09
N ASN A 3 -34.30 48.87 -49.13
CA ASN A 3 -35.47 48.05 -48.81
C ASN A 3 -35.14 47.27 -47.53
N PRO A 4 -35.81 47.51 -46.39
CA PRO A 4 -35.59 46.78 -45.14
C PRO A 4 -36.67 45.71 -44.96
N GLN A 5 -36.30 44.43 -45.03
CA GLN A 5 -36.92 43.28 -44.32
C GLN A 5 -36.45 41.99 -45.00
N ARG A 6 -35.31 41.48 -44.56
CA ARG A 6 -35.06 40.03 -44.59
C ARG A 6 -35.31 39.53 -43.18
N SER A 7 -36.45 38.87 -43.01
CA SER A 7 -36.86 38.20 -41.78
C SER A 7 -35.75 37.34 -41.21
N LEU A 8 -35.43 37.61 -39.96
CA LEU A 8 -34.60 36.83 -39.04
C LEU A 8 -35.37 35.57 -38.56
N SER A 9 -35.92 34.79 -39.48
CA SER A 9 -36.75 33.63 -39.11
C SER A 9 -36.46 32.42 -40.00
N GLU A 10 -35.28 31.84 -39.84
CA GLU A 10 -35.00 30.45 -40.24
C GLU A 10 -33.74 29.95 -39.52
N LEU A 11 -33.80 29.97 -38.17
CA LEU A 11 -33.06 29.00 -37.39
C LEU A 11 -33.70 27.64 -37.70
N PRO A 12 -32.93 26.61 -38.13
CA PRO A 12 -33.50 25.30 -38.37
C PRO A 12 -34.03 24.81 -37.03
N LYS A 13 -35.36 24.75 -36.91
CA LYS A 13 -36.02 24.02 -35.84
C LYS A 13 -35.44 22.61 -35.91
N MET A 14 -34.64 22.23 -34.91
CA MET A 14 -34.14 20.87 -34.76
C MET A 14 -35.30 19.92 -35.02
N SER A 15 -35.10 18.96 -35.94
CA SER A 15 -36.16 18.05 -36.33
C SER A 15 -36.72 17.34 -35.09
N ALA A 16 -38.03 17.10 -35.06
CA ALA A 16 -38.65 16.34 -33.97
C ALA A 16 -37.98 14.96 -33.78
N ALA A 17 -37.47 14.37 -34.87
CA ALA A 17 -36.65 13.16 -34.84
C ALA A 17 -35.35 13.34 -34.02
N SER A 18 -34.65 14.46 -34.17
CA SER A 18 -33.44 14.76 -33.38
C SER A 18 -33.72 15.04 -31.90
N GLN A 19 -34.91 15.56 -31.58
CA GLN A 19 -35.35 15.71 -30.18
C GLN A 19 -35.68 14.35 -29.54
N VAL A 20 -36.32 13.44 -30.29
CA VAL A 20 -36.61 12.08 -29.82
C VAL A 20 -35.33 11.27 -29.64
N GLU A 21 -34.39 11.32 -30.58
CA GLU A 21 -33.07 10.67 -30.43
C GLU A 21 -32.31 11.20 -29.21
N ARG A 22 -32.37 12.51 -28.96
CA ARG A 22 -31.75 13.11 -27.77
C ARG A 22 -32.42 12.65 -26.47
N ALA A 23 -33.75 12.52 -26.46
CA ALA A 23 -34.47 12.02 -25.29
C ALA A 23 -34.13 10.55 -25.00
N VAL A 24 -34.03 9.71 -26.03
CA VAL A 24 -33.59 8.31 -25.89
C VAL A 24 -32.15 8.24 -25.38
N LEU A 25 -31.24 9.05 -25.91
CA LEU A 25 -29.86 9.11 -25.42
C LEU A 25 -29.76 9.58 -23.96
N GLU A 26 -30.59 10.53 -23.55
CA GLU A 26 -30.66 10.97 -22.15
C GLU A 26 -31.23 9.86 -21.25
N GLU A 27 -32.19 9.08 -21.73
CA GLU A 27 -32.77 7.94 -21.02
C GLU A 27 -31.77 6.77 -20.89
N GLU A 28 -31.07 6.41 -21.96
CA GLU A 28 -29.97 5.42 -21.97
C GLU A 28 -28.82 5.85 -21.05
N PHE A 29 -28.43 7.13 -21.07
CA PHE A 29 -27.40 7.67 -20.18
C PHE A 29 -27.85 7.63 -18.72
N ASN A 30 -29.12 7.92 -18.45
CA ASN A 30 -29.69 7.86 -17.11
C ASN A 30 -29.84 6.41 -16.61
N TRP A 31 -30.14 5.47 -17.50
CA TRP A 31 -30.14 4.04 -17.20
C TRP A 31 -28.72 3.55 -16.86
N LEU A 32 -27.72 3.90 -17.67
CA LEU A 32 -26.32 3.59 -17.41
C LEU A 32 -25.84 4.16 -16.06
N LEU A 33 -26.22 5.40 -15.74
CA LEU A 33 -25.89 6.05 -14.46
C LEU A 33 -26.54 5.38 -13.24
N LYS A 34 -27.67 4.72 -13.41
CA LYS A 34 -28.43 4.11 -12.31
C LYS A 34 -28.18 2.62 -12.14
N GLU A 35 -27.96 1.89 -13.24
CA GLU A 35 -27.86 0.43 -13.18
C GLU A 35 -26.39 -0.01 -13.23
N GLU A 36 -25.64 0.43 -14.25
CA GLU A 36 -24.24 0.03 -14.44
C GLU A 36 -23.32 0.61 -13.35
N VAL A 37 -23.46 1.91 -13.05
CA VAL A 37 -22.62 2.56 -12.03
C VAL A 37 -22.82 1.92 -10.65
N HIS A 38 -24.07 1.65 -10.25
CA HIS A 38 -24.35 1.00 -8.97
C HIS A 38 -23.84 -0.44 -8.92
N ALA A 39 -23.94 -1.19 -10.04
CA ALA A 39 -23.38 -2.53 -10.13
C ALA A 39 -21.85 -2.53 -9.95
N VAL A 40 -21.14 -1.64 -10.64
CA VAL A 40 -19.68 -1.50 -10.53
C VAL A 40 -19.26 -1.04 -9.12
N LEU A 41 -19.98 -0.08 -8.53
CA LEU A 41 -19.69 0.39 -7.17
C LEU A 41 -19.89 -0.72 -6.14
N LYS A 42 -20.92 -1.56 -6.30
CA LYS A 42 -21.17 -2.73 -5.44
C LYS A 42 -20.06 -3.77 -5.57
N GLN A 43 -19.70 -4.13 -6.81
CA GLN A 43 -18.58 -5.03 -7.06
C GLN A 43 -17.28 -4.50 -6.46
N LEU A 44 -16.99 -3.21 -6.64
CA LEU A 44 -15.80 -2.58 -6.08
C LEU A 44 -15.83 -2.58 -4.56
N GLN A 45 -16.99 -2.32 -3.95
CA GLN A 45 -17.16 -2.37 -2.51
C GLN A 45 -16.93 -3.80 -1.98
N ASP A 46 -17.42 -4.83 -2.65
CA ASP A 46 -17.24 -6.23 -2.25
C ASP A 46 -15.78 -6.67 -2.38
N VAL A 47 -15.11 -6.31 -3.48
CA VAL A 47 -13.67 -6.56 -3.66
C VAL A 47 -12.85 -5.84 -2.58
N LEU A 48 -13.19 -4.58 -2.26
CA LEU A 48 -12.47 -3.83 -1.22
C LEU A 48 -12.78 -4.32 0.19
N LYS A 49 -13.99 -4.81 0.47
CA LYS A 49 -14.33 -5.46 1.73
C LYS A 49 -13.50 -6.73 1.90
N GLU A 50 -13.39 -7.55 0.86
CA GLU A 50 -12.55 -8.75 0.90
C GLU A 50 -11.07 -8.39 1.06
N ALA A 51 -10.58 -7.37 0.35
CA ALA A 51 -9.22 -6.87 0.53
C ALA A 51 -8.97 -6.38 1.98
N SER A 52 -9.88 -5.58 2.54
CA SER A 52 -9.78 -5.11 3.94
C SER A 52 -9.85 -6.25 4.96
N ARG A 53 -10.62 -7.31 4.67
CA ARG A 53 -10.68 -8.52 5.48
C ARG A 53 -9.34 -9.26 5.48
N ARG A 54 -8.59 -9.24 4.37
CA ARG A 54 -7.22 -9.80 4.35
C ARG A 54 -6.24 -9.01 5.23
N PHE A 55 -6.49 -7.72 5.46
CA PHE A 55 -5.67 -6.89 6.35
C PHE A 55 -6.12 -6.91 7.82
N SER A 56 -7.38 -7.24 8.09
CA SER A 56 -7.96 -7.17 9.44
C SER A 56 -7.93 -8.55 10.11
N MET A 57 -7.37 -8.59 11.33
CA MET A 57 -7.43 -9.78 12.18
C MET A 57 -8.88 -10.22 12.41
N PRO A 58 -9.17 -11.53 12.48
CA PRO A 58 -10.48 -12.00 12.90
C PRO A 58 -10.76 -11.53 14.34
N THR A 59 -11.97 -11.06 14.56
CA THR A 59 -12.54 -10.85 15.89
C THR A 59 -12.48 -12.18 16.67
N PRO A 60 -12.15 -12.20 17.97
CA PRO A 60 -12.10 -13.45 18.73
C PRO A 60 -13.52 -14.06 18.78
N GLY A 61 -13.74 -15.19 18.10
CA GLY A 61 -15.03 -15.89 18.09
C GLY A 61 -15.46 -16.45 16.73
N LEU A 62 -14.81 -16.07 15.63
CA LEU A 62 -15.02 -16.71 14.33
C LEU A 62 -13.75 -17.46 13.94
N GLU A 63 -13.83 -18.80 13.92
CA GLU A 63 -12.77 -19.75 13.56
C GLU A 63 -12.32 -19.65 12.09
N SER A 64 -12.08 -18.43 11.59
CA SER A 64 -11.40 -18.23 10.32
C SER A 64 -9.91 -18.22 10.60
N GLN A 65 -9.27 -19.36 10.37
CA GLN A 65 -7.81 -19.51 10.27
C GLN A 65 -7.23 -18.52 9.25
N LEU A 66 -7.02 -17.26 9.62
CA LEU A 66 -5.92 -16.49 9.05
C LEU A 66 -4.71 -16.84 9.90
N LYS A 67 -4.06 -17.90 9.41
CA LYS A 67 -2.79 -18.47 9.85
C LYS A 67 -1.86 -17.36 10.31
N GLN A 68 -1.35 -17.50 11.53
CA GLN A 68 -0.01 -17.03 11.85
C GLN A 68 0.90 -17.38 10.65
N GLU A 69 1.30 -16.39 9.85
CA GLU A 69 2.11 -16.65 8.67
C GLU A 69 3.58 -16.64 9.10
N ASN A 70 4.13 -17.85 9.16
CA ASN A 70 5.54 -18.08 9.44
C ASN A 70 6.30 -18.01 8.11
N PHE A 71 6.97 -16.89 7.89
CA PHE A 71 7.84 -16.66 6.75
C PHE A 71 9.27 -17.09 7.09
N ILE A 72 9.75 -18.14 6.43
CA ILE A 72 11.15 -18.54 6.50
C ILE A 72 11.89 -17.84 5.35
N LEU A 73 12.76 -16.89 5.72
CA LEU A 73 13.63 -16.15 4.83
C LEU A 73 15.05 -16.75 4.89
N GLY A 74 15.62 -17.07 3.73
CA GLY A 74 16.97 -17.66 3.62
C GLY A 74 16.94 -19.17 3.45
N SER A 75 17.56 -19.66 2.38
CA SER A 75 17.64 -21.10 2.08
C SER A 75 18.93 -21.71 2.62
N SER A 76 18.85 -22.97 3.08
CA SER A 76 19.80 -23.61 3.97
C SER A 76 21.23 -23.82 3.46
N THR A 77 21.54 -23.52 2.20
CA THR A 77 22.82 -23.92 1.57
C THR A 77 23.69 -22.78 1.05
N MET A 78 23.18 -21.55 0.85
CA MET A 78 24.00 -20.43 0.35
C MET A 78 23.82 -19.11 1.11
N ASP A 79 22.73 -18.93 1.87
CA ASP A 79 22.51 -17.67 2.59
C ASP A 79 23.25 -17.62 3.92
N GLN A 80 23.95 -16.51 4.14
CA GLN A 80 24.58 -16.18 5.43
C GLN A 80 23.54 -15.78 6.49
N VAL A 81 22.29 -15.54 6.09
CA VAL A 81 21.19 -15.12 6.99
C VAL A 81 20.01 -16.06 6.83
N LYS A 82 19.50 -16.56 7.94
CA LYS A 82 18.20 -17.25 8.00
C LYS A 82 17.30 -16.52 8.98
N GLY A 83 16.15 -16.06 8.53
CA GLY A 83 15.13 -15.42 9.36
C GLY A 83 13.86 -16.24 9.40
N VAL A 84 13.31 -16.54 10.57
CA VAL A 84 11.93 -17.02 10.72
C VAL A 84 11.11 -15.89 11.30
N LEU A 85 10.15 -15.39 10.51
CA LEU A 85 9.32 -14.26 10.87
C LEU A 85 7.88 -14.69 11.00
N THR A 86 7.24 -14.24 12.06
CA THR A 86 5.82 -14.44 12.31
C THR A 86 5.09 -13.13 12.12
N LEU A 87 4.35 -13.00 11.02
CA LEU A 87 3.48 -11.86 10.78
C LEU A 87 2.04 -12.20 11.17
N GLN A 88 1.44 -11.34 12.00
CA GLN A 88 0.02 -11.39 12.36
C GLN A 88 -0.64 -10.08 11.92
N GLY A 89 -1.30 -10.10 10.75
CA GLY A 89 -1.89 -8.92 10.14
C GLY A 89 -0.84 -7.84 9.84
N GLU A 90 -0.87 -6.73 10.59
CA GLU A 90 0.10 -5.61 10.48
C GLU A 90 1.28 -5.71 11.46
N ALA A 91 1.21 -6.61 12.44
CA ALA A 91 2.16 -6.72 13.53
C ALA A 91 3.08 -7.94 13.35
N LEU A 92 4.37 -7.68 13.26
CA LEU A 92 5.41 -8.69 13.33
C LEU A 92 5.60 -9.08 14.80
N THR A 93 5.08 -10.26 15.17
CA THR A 93 5.03 -10.73 16.56
C THR A 93 6.26 -11.50 16.96
N GLN A 94 6.87 -12.22 16.02
CA GLN A 94 8.13 -12.92 16.24
C GLN A 94 9.03 -12.69 15.04
N ALA A 95 10.33 -12.53 15.32
CA ALA A 95 11.35 -12.54 14.30
C ALA A 95 12.59 -13.17 14.92
N ASP A 96 12.92 -14.36 14.44
CA ASP A 96 14.10 -15.14 14.77
C ASP A 96 15.08 -14.97 13.62
N ILE A 97 16.31 -14.52 13.88
CA ILE A 97 17.33 -14.28 12.87
C ILE A 97 18.61 -14.99 13.30
N ASN A 98 19.11 -15.82 12.40
CA ASN A 98 20.37 -16.53 12.49
C ASN A 98 21.31 -15.97 11.43
N LEU A 99 22.35 -15.28 11.86
CA LEU A 99 23.38 -14.71 11.00
C LEU A 99 24.67 -15.53 11.17
N LYS A 100 25.15 -16.14 10.08
CA LYS A 100 26.44 -16.79 10.01
C LYS A 100 27.49 -15.76 9.59
N VAL A 101 28.44 -15.46 10.46
CA VAL A 101 29.46 -14.44 10.20
C VAL A 101 30.50 -15.00 9.21
N ALA A 102 30.74 -14.34 8.08
CA ALA A 102 31.64 -14.87 7.03
C ALA A 102 33.08 -15.14 7.51
N LYS A 103 33.56 -14.42 8.54
CA LYS A 103 34.93 -14.49 9.05
C LYS A 103 35.13 -15.39 10.26
N SER A 104 34.06 -15.93 10.85
CA SER A 104 34.13 -16.83 12.01
C SER A 104 33.08 -17.93 11.89
N SER A 105 33.34 -19.13 12.42
CA SER A 105 32.31 -20.19 12.46
C SER A 105 31.18 -19.89 13.47
N GLN A 106 31.09 -18.66 13.97
CA GLN A 106 30.07 -18.25 14.93
C GLN A 106 28.78 -17.90 14.19
N VAL A 107 27.68 -18.44 14.71
CA VAL A 107 26.33 -18.08 14.32
C VAL A 107 25.78 -17.17 15.40
N LEU A 108 25.43 -15.95 15.01
CA LEU A 108 24.75 -15.00 15.87
C LEU A 108 23.25 -15.25 15.75
N HIS A 109 22.60 -15.41 16.89
CA HIS A 109 21.17 -15.64 16.98
C HIS A 109 20.50 -14.45 17.68
N PHE A 110 19.48 -13.89 17.04
CA PHE A 110 18.72 -12.76 17.54
C PHE A 110 17.24 -13.06 17.42
N GLN A 111 16.49 -12.90 18.51
CA GLN A 111 15.04 -13.07 18.48
C GLN A 111 14.33 -11.85 19.04
N PHE A 112 13.10 -11.58 18.58
CA PHE A 112 12.24 -10.59 19.20
C PHE A 112 11.94 -10.94 20.67
N ARG A 113 11.80 -9.92 21.51
CA ARG A 113 11.27 -10.06 22.87
C ARG A 113 9.82 -10.50 22.79
N GLU A 114 9.46 -11.53 23.57
CA GLU A 114 8.11 -12.11 23.59
C GLU A 114 7.01 -11.06 23.89
N ASP A 115 7.34 -10.02 24.66
CA ASP A 115 6.39 -8.95 25.04
C ASP A 115 6.26 -7.81 24.03
N LYS A 116 7.02 -7.81 22.92
CA LYS A 116 7.03 -6.69 21.98
C LYS A 116 6.71 -7.10 20.55
N MET A 117 5.76 -6.38 19.95
CA MET A 117 5.42 -6.51 18.54
C MET A 117 5.91 -5.30 17.72
N TRP A 118 6.42 -5.54 16.52
CA TRP A 118 6.81 -4.48 15.59
C TRP A 118 5.73 -4.29 14.54
N LYS A 119 5.10 -3.11 14.50
CA LYS A 119 4.07 -2.83 13.51
C LYS A 119 4.69 -2.31 12.22
N LEU A 120 4.32 -2.93 11.10
CA LEU A 120 4.76 -2.50 9.77
C LEU A 120 3.86 -1.36 9.31
N GLN A 121 4.38 -0.13 9.36
CA GLN A 121 3.65 1.08 8.96
C GLN A 121 3.10 0.99 7.53
N GLN A 122 3.82 0.32 6.61
CA GLN A 122 3.36 0.11 5.23
C GLN A 122 2.02 -0.65 5.15
N ILE A 123 1.85 -1.68 5.98
CA ILE A 123 0.62 -2.49 6.01
C ILE A 123 -0.51 -1.68 6.65
N GLN A 124 -0.22 -0.98 7.74
CA GLN A 124 -1.19 -0.12 8.41
C GLN A 124 -1.68 1.01 7.50
N ASP A 125 -0.77 1.71 6.82
CA ASP A 125 -1.11 2.79 5.90
C ASP A 125 -1.92 2.27 4.70
N ALA A 126 -1.53 1.13 4.13
CA ALA A 126 -2.27 0.50 3.05
C ALA A 126 -3.71 0.14 3.49
N ARG A 127 -3.85 -0.46 4.67
CA ARG A 127 -5.16 -0.77 5.27
C ARG A 127 -6.00 0.49 5.48
N ASN A 128 -5.40 1.56 5.99
CA ASN A 128 -6.08 2.85 6.18
C ASN A 128 -6.60 3.42 4.86
N HIS A 129 -5.79 3.37 3.80
CA HIS A 129 -6.22 3.81 2.47
C HIS A 129 -7.36 2.96 1.89
N VAL A 130 -7.32 1.63 2.07
CA VAL A 130 -8.41 0.73 1.67
C VAL A 130 -9.70 1.04 2.44
N ASN A 131 -9.60 1.24 3.76
CA ASN A 131 -10.75 1.63 4.59
C ASN A 131 -11.30 3.01 4.22
N GLN A 132 -10.43 3.95 3.82
CA GLN A 132 -10.87 5.26 3.34
C GLN A 132 -11.61 5.14 2.00
N ALA A 133 -11.14 4.28 1.08
CA ALA A 133 -11.86 3.96 -0.16
C ALA A 133 -13.23 3.32 0.12
N LEU A 134 -13.29 2.38 1.07
CA LEU A 134 -14.55 1.78 1.52
C LEU A 134 -15.50 2.80 2.14
N GLY A 135 -14.98 3.74 2.95
CA GLY A 135 -15.77 4.83 3.51
C GLY A 135 -16.34 5.75 2.43
N LEU A 136 -15.56 6.06 1.38
CA LEU A 136 -16.05 6.84 0.24
C LEU A 136 -17.19 6.12 -0.49
N LEU A 137 -17.08 4.80 -0.70
CA LEU A 137 -18.13 3.98 -1.31
C LEU A 137 -19.34 3.78 -0.40
N GLY A 138 -19.14 3.62 0.90
CA GLY A 138 -20.22 3.38 1.88
C GLY A 138 -20.93 4.65 2.35
N SER A 139 -20.32 5.83 2.17
CA SER A 139 -20.95 7.12 2.48
C SER A 139 -22.10 7.48 1.52
N ARG A 140 -22.20 6.80 0.38
CA ARG A 140 -23.25 6.99 -0.61
C ARG A 140 -24.11 5.73 -0.63
N ASP A 141 -25.32 5.86 -0.10
CA ASP A 141 -26.28 4.76 0.04
C ASP A 141 -26.64 4.14 -1.33
N GLU A 142 -27.10 2.89 -1.36
CA GLU A 142 -27.56 2.21 -2.59
C GLU A 142 -28.70 3.01 -3.27
N SER A 143 -29.39 3.88 -2.52
CA SER A 143 -30.41 4.80 -3.03
C SER A 143 -29.88 6.13 -3.60
N TYR A 144 -28.57 6.38 -3.58
CA TYR A 144 -28.00 7.63 -4.08
C TYR A 144 -28.01 7.63 -5.62
N HIS A 145 -28.85 8.48 -6.19
CA HIS A 145 -28.94 8.66 -7.64
C HIS A 145 -27.96 9.75 -8.08
N PHE A 146 -26.91 9.34 -8.80
CA PHE A 146 -25.97 10.28 -9.41
C PHE A 146 -26.69 11.16 -10.43
N LYS A 147 -26.57 12.48 -10.28
CA LYS A 147 -27.25 13.42 -11.18
C LYS A 147 -26.42 13.75 -12.40
N THR A 148 -25.09 13.59 -12.31
CA THR A 148 -24.15 13.89 -13.39
C THR A 148 -23.01 12.86 -13.44
N GLY A 149 -22.52 12.56 -14.65
CA GLY A 149 -21.32 11.74 -14.80
C GLY A 149 -20.07 12.35 -14.16
N ALA A 150 -20.03 13.68 -13.96
CA ALA A 150 -18.94 14.36 -13.27
C ALA A 150 -18.85 13.98 -11.78
N GLU A 151 -19.99 13.73 -11.12
CA GLU A 151 -20.01 13.26 -9.73
C GLU A 151 -19.50 11.82 -9.60
N VAL A 152 -19.80 10.97 -10.59
CA VAL A 152 -19.30 9.60 -10.68
C VAL A 152 -17.79 9.61 -10.91
N ASN A 153 -17.31 10.38 -11.90
CA ASN A 153 -15.88 10.50 -12.17
C ASN A 153 -15.10 11.00 -10.96
N LYS A 154 -15.58 12.04 -10.28
CA LYS A 154 -14.93 12.53 -9.04
C LYS A 154 -14.86 11.46 -7.95
N LEU A 155 -15.90 10.64 -7.80
CA LEU A 155 -15.90 9.54 -6.85
C LEU A 155 -14.89 8.47 -7.26
N MET A 156 -14.90 8.05 -8.52
CA MET A 156 -13.99 7.05 -9.05
C MET A 156 -12.53 7.52 -8.97
N ASP A 157 -12.24 8.78 -9.27
CA ASP A 157 -10.92 9.38 -9.12
C ASP A 157 -10.46 9.36 -7.65
N ALA A 158 -11.35 9.72 -6.72
CA ALA A 158 -11.05 9.68 -5.29
C ALA A 158 -10.76 8.25 -4.80
N VAL A 159 -11.55 7.26 -5.25
CA VAL A 159 -11.33 5.84 -4.90
C VAL A 159 -10.03 5.33 -5.53
N MET A 160 -9.80 5.56 -6.83
CA MET A 160 -8.57 5.17 -7.51
C MET A 160 -7.33 5.80 -6.88
N LEU A 161 -7.42 7.05 -6.41
CA LEU A 161 -6.34 7.72 -5.69
C LEU A 161 -5.99 6.98 -4.40
N GLN A 162 -7.00 6.56 -3.62
CA GLN A 162 -6.77 5.79 -2.39
C GLN A 162 -6.16 4.41 -2.69
N LEU A 163 -6.64 3.71 -3.71
CA LEU A 163 -6.08 2.41 -4.11
C LEU A 163 -4.64 2.53 -4.62
N THR A 164 -4.36 3.59 -5.38
CA THR A 164 -3.00 3.88 -5.86
C THR A 164 -2.07 4.19 -4.69
N ARG A 165 -2.53 4.95 -3.69
CA ARG A 165 -1.77 5.23 -2.47
C ARG A 165 -1.53 3.97 -1.65
N ALA A 166 -2.56 3.15 -1.45
CA ALA A 166 -2.43 1.86 -0.75
C ALA A 166 -1.40 0.96 -1.42
N ARG A 167 -1.49 0.82 -2.76
CA ARG A 167 -0.53 0.09 -3.57
C ARG A 167 0.87 0.65 -3.38
N ASN A 168 1.06 1.95 -3.58
CA ASN A 168 2.38 2.59 -3.49
C ASN A 168 3.04 2.38 -2.11
N ARG A 169 2.27 2.34 -1.02
CA ARG A 169 2.79 2.04 0.32
C ARG A 169 3.34 0.62 0.45
N LEU A 170 2.76 -0.34 -0.25
CA LEU A 170 3.22 -1.74 -0.27
C LEU A 170 4.34 -1.98 -1.30
N THR A 171 4.34 -1.26 -2.42
CA THR A 171 5.30 -1.45 -3.51
C THR A 171 6.59 -0.66 -3.32
N THR A 172 6.51 0.53 -2.72
CA THR A 172 7.68 1.40 -2.52
C THR A 172 8.12 1.32 -1.07
N PRO A 173 9.21 0.59 -0.76
CA PRO A 173 9.75 0.58 0.59
C PRO A 173 10.18 2.00 0.99
N ALA A 174 9.98 2.35 2.25
CA ALA A 174 10.46 3.63 2.76
C ALA A 174 11.98 3.69 2.63
N SER A 175 12.50 4.72 1.99
CA SER A 175 13.93 5.00 1.95
C SER A 175 14.36 5.38 3.37
N MET A 176 14.95 4.44 4.09
CA MET A 176 15.45 4.64 5.45
C MET A 176 16.97 4.68 5.40
N THR A 177 17.55 5.75 5.92
CA THR A 177 19.01 5.90 6.00
C THR A 177 19.58 5.02 7.11
N LEU A 178 20.86 4.65 7.02
CA LEU A 178 21.52 3.85 8.06
C LEU A 178 21.43 4.49 9.46
N PRO A 179 21.62 5.82 9.65
CA PRO A 179 21.48 6.43 10.97
C PRO A 179 20.05 6.33 11.54
N GLU A 180 19.03 6.49 10.70
CA GLU A 180 17.63 6.30 11.12
C GLU A 180 17.38 4.85 11.52
N LEU A 181 17.95 3.89 10.78
CA LEU A 181 17.84 2.47 11.11
C LEU A 181 18.52 2.15 12.45
N ALA A 182 19.68 2.76 12.73
CA ALA A 182 20.42 2.55 13.99
C ALA A 182 19.68 3.09 15.21
N THR A 183 18.96 4.20 15.03
CA THR A 183 18.15 4.83 16.08
C THR A 183 16.74 4.25 16.18
N SER A 184 16.35 3.41 15.22
CA SER A 184 15.04 2.78 15.16
C SER A 184 14.76 1.95 16.42
N GLY A 185 13.50 2.01 16.88
CA GLY A 185 13.01 1.15 17.96
C GLY A 185 13.21 -0.34 17.66
N LEU A 186 13.29 -0.71 16.37
CA LEU A 186 13.51 -2.08 15.91
C LEU A 186 14.76 -2.73 16.49
N MET A 187 15.89 -2.00 16.56
CA MET A 187 17.15 -2.55 17.10
C MET A 187 17.03 -2.94 18.59
N LYS A 188 16.10 -2.30 19.32
CA LYS A 188 15.84 -2.54 20.74
C LYS A 188 14.82 -3.66 20.98
N MET A 189 14.24 -4.23 19.92
CA MET A 189 13.27 -5.33 19.99
C MET A 189 13.93 -6.69 20.17
N PHE A 190 15.22 -6.80 19.87
CA PHE A 190 15.95 -8.06 19.90
C PHE A 190 16.49 -8.42 21.30
N THR A 191 16.60 -9.73 21.52
CA THR A 191 17.23 -10.38 22.67
C THR A 191 18.03 -11.57 22.15
N PRO A 192 19.35 -11.65 22.39
CA PRO A 192 20.21 -10.62 22.98
C PRO A 192 20.21 -9.30 22.18
N PRO A 193 20.56 -8.15 22.79
CA PRO A 193 20.65 -6.89 22.08
C PRO A 193 21.64 -6.99 20.91
N MET A 194 21.28 -6.39 19.78
CA MET A 194 22.10 -6.45 18.57
C MET A 194 23.45 -5.75 18.79
N PRO A 195 24.58 -6.35 18.38
CA PRO A 195 25.88 -5.69 18.48
C PRO A 195 25.96 -4.50 17.52
N GLY A 196 26.76 -3.49 17.85
CA GLY A 196 26.81 -2.21 17.13
C GLY A 196 27.36 -2.30 15.69
N ASP A 197 27.89 -3.44 15.30
CA ASP A 197 28.36 -3.78 13.96
C ASP A 197 27.31 -4.49 13.11
N VAL A 198 26.11 -4.76 13.63
CA VAL A 198 25.02 -5.41 12.90
C VAL A 198 23.75 -4.57 13.00
N MET A 199 23.02 -4.45 11.89
CA MET A 199 21.74 -3.77 11.83
C MET A 199 20.75 -4.58 11.00
N VAL A 200 19.48 -4.58 11.39
CA VAL A 200 18.42 -5.33 10.71
C VAL A 200 17.27 -4.43 10.29
N ASN A 201 16.82 -4.55 9.05
CA ASN A 201 15.62 -3.88 8.57
C ASN A 201 14.58 -4.89 8.09
N PHE A 202 13.31 -4.58 8.34
CA PHE A 202 12.16 -5.30 7.81
C PHE A 202 11.30 -4.34 7.01
N TYR A 203 10.98 -4.72 5.78
CA TYR A 203 10.07 -3.95 4.93
C TYR A 203 9.30 -4.88 4.00
N ILE A 204 8.17 -4.39 3.50
CA ILE A 204 7.43 -5.05 2.44
C ILE A 204 7.88 -4.47 1.10
N ASN A 205 8.17 -5.35 0.16
CA ASN A 205 8.37 -5.00 -1.24
C ASN A 205 7.38 -5.78 -2.10
N LEU A 206 6.35 -5.09 -2.56
CA LEU A 206 5.30 -5.62 -3.42
C LEU A 206 4.46 -6.70 -2.71
N SER A 207 4.85 -7.97 -2.84
CA SER A 207 4.21 -9.14 -2.22
C SER A 207 5.18 -9.94 -1.35
N LYS A 208 6.38 -9.41 -1.10
CA LYS A 208 7.43 -10.10 -0.34
C LYS A 208 7.77 -9.34 0.93
N LEU A 209 7.87 -10.07 2.03
CA LEU A 209 8.50 -9.60 3.26
C LEU A 209 10.02 -9.72 3.09
N CYS A 210 10.70 -8.58 3.18
CA CYS A 210 12.14 -8.48 3.02
C CYS A 210 12.80 -8.27 4.38
N LEU A 211 13.80 -9.11 4.66
CA LEU A 211 14.74 -8.95 5.76
C LEU A 211 16.07 -8.52 5.14
N THR A 212 16.61 -7.39 5.58
CA THR A 212 17.96 -6.95 5.21
C THR A 212 18.81 -6.84 6.46
N VAL A 213 19.98 -7.46 6.41
CA VAL A 213 20.98 -7.39 7.49
C VAL A 213 22.18 -6.62 6.96
N TYR A 214 22.55 -5.55 7.64
CA TYR A 214 23.75 -4.78 7.35
C TYR A 214 24.81 -5.15 8.38
N GLN A 215 25.98 -5.60 7.90
CA GLN A 215 27.16 -5.75 8.73
C GLN A 215 28.07 -4.54 8.51
N LEU A 216 28.19 -3.71 9.52
CA LEU A 216 29.05 -2.53 9.52
C LEU A 216 30.47 -2.95 9.91
N HIS A 217 31.45 -2.42 9.18
CA HIS A 217 32.85 -2.52 9.57
C HIS A 217 33.37 -1.13 9.92
N VAL A 218 33.86 -0.95 11.14
CA VAL A 218 34.48 0.31 11.54
C VAL A 218 35.73 0.51 10.69
N LEU A 219 35.82 1.64 9.98
CA LEU A 219 37.03 1.97 9.23
C LEU A 219 38.19 2.15 10.22
N PRO A 220 39.33 1.46 10.00
CA PRO A 220 40.51 1.68 10.82
C PRO A 220 40.94 3.15 10.77
N PRO A 221 41.48 3.71 11.86
CA PRO A 221 41.83 5.14 11.94
C PRO A 221 42.86 5.61 10.88
N ASN A 222 43.49 4.70 10.13
CA ASN A 222 44.49 5.02 9.11
C ASN A 222 43.94 5.33 7.70
N THR A 223 42.63 5.24 7.44
CA THR A 223 42.06 5.52 6.11
C THR A 223 41.47 6.92 5.94
N THR A 224 41.38 7.73 7.00
CA THR A 224 40.82 9.11 6.93
C THR A 224 41.64 10.04 6.02
N LYS A 225 42.93 9.73 5.77
CA LYS A 225 43.76 10.47 4.82
C LYS A 225 43.36 10.25 3.36
N LEU A 226 42.75 9.10 3.02
CA LEU A 226 42.41 8.77 1.63
C LEU A 226 41.08 9.42 1.20
N CYS A 227 40.13 9.60 2.11
CA CYS A 227 38.85 10.25 1.81
C CYS A 227 38.96 11.77 1.63
N GLN A 228 39.98 12.42 2.20
CA GLN A 228 40.21 13.85 1.98
C GLN A 228 40.74 14.11 0.55
N GLN A 229 41.57 13.22 -0.01
CA GLN A 229 42.15 13.38 -1.35
C GLN A 229 41.16 13.15 -2.51
N LEU A 230 39.99 12.56 -2.26
CA LEU A 230 38.94 12.39 -3.26
C LEU A 230 37.93 13.55 -3.31
N LYS A 231 38.00 14.51 -2.39
CA LYS A 231 37.19 15.74 -2.44
C LYS A 231 37.89 16.91 -3.15
N ASP A 232 39.20 16.80 -3.40
CA ASP A 232 40.02 17.83 -4.04
C ASP A 232 40.47 17.46 -5.48
N LYS A 233 39.74 16.56 -6.15
CA LYS A 233 39.84 16.30 -7.59
C LYS A 233 38.48 16.47 -8.25
#